data_AF-A0AA44RJ37-F1
#
_entry.id   AF-A0AA44RJ37-F1
#
_cell.length_a   1.000
_cell.length_b   1.000
_cell.length_c   1.000
_cell.angle_alpha   90.00
_cell.angle_beta   90.00
_cell.angle_gamma   90.00
#
_symmetry.space_group_name_H-M   'P 1'
#
loop_
_entity.id
_entity.type
_entity.pdbx_description
1 polymer ?
#
loop_
_entity_poly.entity_id
_entity_poly.type
_entity_poly.pdbx_seq_one_letter_code
_entity_poly.pdbx_strand_id
1 'polypeptide(L)'
;MAKKIALLGFSALFVASVAFAETTSNWVEVTTADDGIFSAKKGTFRNVKGDSSALFMYQTKNKKVEYYKVSIKDADCDSGYGEIRFFYMDGKLAFKGDYVADGNSVGAGIGDFMCGVRIGLNTQKS
;
A
#
# COMPACT_ATOMS: atom_id res chain seq x y z
N MET A 1 -55.39 -8.17 53.10
CA MET A 1 -54.18 -8.71 52.45
C MET A 1 -53.70 -7.70 51.41
N ALA A 2 -52.63 -6.95 51.69
CA ALA A 2 -52.10 -5.91 50.80
C ALA A 2 -50.89 -6.47 50.04
N LYS A 3 -50.98 -6.60 48.71
CA LYS A 3 -49.87 -6.98 47.84
C LYS A 3 -48.97 -5.75 47.64
N LYS A 4 -47.74 -5.80 48.16
CA LYS A 4 -46.70 -4.82 47.86
C LYS A 4 -46.07 -5.16 46.51
N ILE A 5 -46.18 -4.26 45.54
CA ILE A 5 -45.50 -4.36 44.24
C ILE A 5 -44.16 -3.63 44.41
N ALA A 6 -43.07 -4.39 44.43
CA ALA A 6 -41.72 -3.83 44.43
C ALA A 6 -41.37 -3.40 43.00
N LEU A 7 -41.21 -2.09 42.77
CA LEU A 7 -40.61 -1.56 41.55
C LEU A 7 -39.09 -1.71 41.63
N LEU A 8 -38.53 -2.60 40.83
CA LEU A 8 -37.09 -2.67 40.57
C LEU A 8 -36.73 -1.63 39.51
N GLY A 9 -36.01 -0.59 39.94
CA GLY A 9 -35.51 0.48 39.07
C GLY A 9 -34.50 -0.06 38.06
N PHE A 10 -34.73 0.25 36.79
CA PHE A 10 -33.92 -0.16 35.64
C PHE A 10 -32.66 0.74 35.57
N SER A 11 -31.50 0.22 35.99
CA SER A 11 -30.21 0.91 35.81
C SER A 11 -29.78 0.85 34.34
N ALA A 12 -29.94 1.95 33.60
CA ALA A 12 -29.36 2.09 32.27
C ALA A 12 -27.86 2.36 32.39
N LEU A 13 -27.04 1.33 32.18
CA LEU A 13 -25.60 1.46 31.95
C LEU A 13 -25.39 2.12 30.58
N PHE A 14 -25.07 3.41 30.57
CA PHE A 14 -24.52 4.08 29.39
C PHE A 14 -23.13 3.50 29.12
N VAL A 15 -23.07 2.49 28.25
CA VAL A 15 -21.81 2.06 27.65
C VAL A 15 -21.43 3.12 26.63
N ALA A 16 -20.49 4.01 27.00
CA ALA A 16 -19.87 4.90 26.04
C ALA A 16 -19.09 4.04 25.05
N SER A 17 -19.60 3.93 23.81
CA SER A 17 -18.86 3.34 22.71
C SER A 17 -17.69 4.26 22.38
N VAL A 18 -16.50 3.90 22.85
CA VAL A 18 -15.25 4.46 22.32
C VAL A 18 -15.10 3.97 20.88
N ALA A 19 -15.41 4.84 19.92
CA ALA A 19 -15.05 4.61 18.54
C ALA A 19 -13.53 4.85 18.42
N PHE A 20 -12.74 3.78 18.46
CA PHE A 20 -11.36 3.87 17.97
C PHE A 20 -11.45 4.08 16.46
N ALA A 21 -11.16 5.30 16.01
CA ALA A 21 -10.86 5.53 14.61
C ALA A 21 -9.56 4.78 14.32
N GLU A 22 -9.65 3.57 13.78
CA GLU A 22 -8.49 2.94 13.15
C GLU A 22 -8.03 3.88 12.04
N THR A 23 -6.89 4.54 12.24
CA THR A 23 -6.21 5.27 11.17
C THR A 23 -5.57 4.23 10.26
N THR A 24 -6.38 3.46 9.53
CA THR A 24 -5.87 2.53 8.52
C THR A 24 -5.21 3.38 7.44
N SER A 25 -3.89 3.55 7.53
CA SER A 25 -3.13 4.24 6.50
C SER A 25 -3.39 3.54 5.17
N ASN A 26 -3.75 4.33 4.16
CA ASN A 26 -3.90 3.86 2.78
C ASN A 26 -2.54 3.63 2.09
N TRP A 27 -1.45 3.75 2.84
CA TRP A 27 -0.08 3.51 2.40
C TRP A 27 0.43 2.21 3.00
N VAL A 28 1.04 1.39 2.17
CA VAL A 28 1.73 0.16 2.56
C VAL A 28 3.21 0.42 2.42
N GLU A 29 3.98 0.28 3.50
CA GLU A 29 5.44 0.32 3.42
C GLU A 29 5.93 -0.84 2.55
N VAL A 30 6.81 -0.53 1.60
CA VAL A 30 7.30 -1.50 0.61
C VAL A 30 8.78 -1.79 0.81
N THR A 31 9.59 -0.74 0.92
CA THR A 31 11.03 -0.87 1.14
C THR A 31 11.57 0.38 1.80
N THR A 32 12.70 0.24 2.47
CA THR A 32 13.45 1.34 3.05
C THR A 32 14.72 1.60 2.24
N ALA A 33 15.17 2.84 2.26
CA ALA A 33 16.47 3.29 1.81
C ALA A 33 17.19 3.94 2.99
N ASP A 34 18.48 4.22 2.85
CA ASP A 34 19.27 4.83 3.93
C ASP A 34 18.70 6.17 4.40
N ASP A 35 18.06 6.93 3.51
CA ASP A 35 17.57 8.28 3.74
C ASP A 35 16.04 8.41 3.75
N GLY A 36 15.29 7.33 3.55
CA GLY A 36 13.83 7.39 3.52
C GLY A 36 13.10 6.06 3.33
N ILE A 37 11.79 6.15 3.17
CA ILE A 37 10.87 5.00 3.06
C ILE A 37 10.05 5.14 1.78
N PHE A 38 9.93 4.04 1.04
CA PHE A 38 8.99 3.92 -0.07
C PHE A 38 7.72 3.22 0.39
N SER A 39 6.56 3.81 0.08
CA SER A 39 5.25 3.24 0.38
C SER A 39 4.33 3.30 -0.83
N ALA A 40 3.56 2.23 -1.07
CA ALA A 40 2.59 2.15 -2.15
C ALA A 40 1.18 2.54 -1.67
N LYS A 41 0.43 3.27 -2.50
CA LYS A 41 -0.95 3.65 -2.18
C LYS A 41 -1.93 2.54 -2.58
N LYS A 42 -2.69 2.03 -1.60
CA LYS A 42 -3.78 1.08 -1.82
C LYS A 42 -4.78 1.61 -2.86
N GLY A 43 -5.29 0.72 -3.71
CA GLY A 43 -6.29 1.04 -4.73
C GLY A 43 -5.75 1.76 -5.99
N THR A 44 -4.46 2.08 -6.05
CA THR A 44 -3.86 2.76 -7.22
C THR A 44 -3.22 1.82 -8.24
N PHE A 45 -3.04 0.55 -7.88
CA PHE A 45 -2.48 -0.43 -8.81
C PHE A 45 -3.35 -0.55 -10.06
N ARG A 46 -2.72 -0.50 -11.23
CA ARG A 46 -3.33 -0.71 -12.54
C ARG A 46 -2.38 -1.56 -13.37
N ASN A 47 -2.93 -2.57 -14.03
CA ASN A 47 -2.24 -3.31 -15.07
C ASN A 47 -2.94 -3.01 -16.41
N VAL A 48 -2.20 -2.44 -17.36
CA VAL A 48 -2.74 -2.06 -18.67
C VAL A 48 -1.79 -2.54 -19.75
N LYS A 49 -2.26 -3.45 -20.59
CA LYS A 49 -1.51 -3.97 -21.77
C LYS A 49 -0.09 -4.48 -21.41
N GLY A 50 0.05 -5.22 -20.32
CA GLY A 50 1.34 -5.79 -19.90
C GLY A 50 2.25 -4.83 -19.15
N ASP A 51 1.74 -3.67 -18.71
CA ASP A 51 2.46 -2.70 -17.89
C ASP A 51 1.71 -2.49 -16.56
N SER A 52 2.37 -2.87 -15.47
CA SER A 52 1.87 -2.75 -14.11
C SER A 52 2.36 -1.44 -13.50
N SER A 53 1.45 -0.63 -12.97
CA SER A 53 1.78 0.66 -12.34
C SER A 53 1.01 0.94 -11.06
N ALA A 54 1.61 1.70 -10.15
CA ALA A 54 0.98 2.14 -8.91
C ALA A 54 1.58 3.49 -8.44
N LEU A 55 0.87 4.16 -7.53
CA LEU A 55 1.37 5.37 -6.89
C LEU A 55 2.25 5.00 -5.69
N PHE A 56 3.47 5.51 -5.70
CA PHE A 56 4.39 5.41 -4.57
C PHE A 56 4.64 6.79 -3.96
N MET A 57 4.89 6.77 -2.66
CA MET A 57 5.39 7.88 -1.87
C MET A 57 6.81 7.54 -1.44
N TYR A 58 7.73 8.47 -1.66
CA TYR A 58 9.04 8.46 -1.03
C TYR A 58 9.07 9.53 0.06
N GLN A 59 9.24 9.11 1.32
CA GLN A 59 9.33 10.01 2.45
C GLN A 59 10.74 9.96 3.04
N THR A 60 11.45 11.10 3.00
CA THR A 60 12.78 11.20 3.59
C THR A 60 12.70 11.32 5.12
N LYS A 61 13.83 11.07 5.81
CA LYS A 61 13.95 11.27 7.27
C LYS A 61 13.58 12.68 7.72
N ASN A 62 13.78 13.69 6.86
CA ASN A 62 13.41 15.09 7.12
C ASN A 62 11.93 15.39 6.80
N LYS A 63 11.10 14.36 6.61
CA LYS A 63 9.67 14.45 6.27
C LYS A 63 9.37 15.15 4.94
N LYS A 64 10.36 15.28 4.05
CA LYS A 64 10.09 15.66 2.66
C LYS A 64 9.42 14.48 1.97
N VAL A 65 8.33 14.76 1.26
CA VAL A 65 7.54 13.74 0.56
C VAL A 65 7.61 14.00 -0.95
N GLU A 66 7.90 12.95 -1.70
CA GLU A 66 7.82 12.93 -3.15
C GLU A 66 6.89 11.81 -3.60
N TYR A 67 6.16 12.03 -4.69
CA TYR A 67 5.23 11.05 -5.23
C TYR A 67 5.66 10.66 -6.64
N TYR A 68 5.58 9.36 -6.92
CA TYR A 68 5.96 8.80 -8.20
C TYR A 68 4.89 7.82 -8.69
N LYS A 69 4.56 7.88 -9.99
CA LYS A 69 3.96 6.73 -10.64
C LYS A 69 5.09 5.77 -10.94
N VAL A 70 5.09 4.60 -10.31
CA VAL A 70 6.06 3.55 -10.60
C VAL A 70 5.44 2.59 -11.59
N SER A 71 6.19 2.18 -12.61
CA SER A 71 5.79 1.12 -13.54
C SER A 71 6.85 0.03 -13.66
N ILE A 72 6.40 -1.21 -13.86
CA ILE A 72 7.19 -2.36 -14.23
C ILE A 72 6.47 -3.13 -15.35
N LYS A 73 7.22 -3.67 -16.32
CA LYS A 73 6.62 -4.52 -17.34
C LYS A 73 6.30 -5.90 -16.75
N ASP A 74 5.21 -6.49 -17.21
CA ASP A 74 4.82 -7.84 -16.80
C ASP A 74 5.90 -8.87 -17.20
N ALA A 75 6.52 -8.70 -18.37
CA ALA A 75 7.63 -9.54 -18.80
C ALA A 75 8.85 -9.48 -17.87
N ASP A 76 9.12 -8.32 -17.26
CA ASP A 76 10.23 -8.15 -16.32
C ASP A 76 9.90 -8.86 -14.99
N CYS A 77 8.63 -8.81 -14.56
CA CYS A 77 8.14 -9.63 -13.45
C CYS A 77 8.24 -11.14 -13.74
N ASP A 78 7.86 -11.56 -14.94
CA ASP A 78 7.90 -12.98 -15.34
C ASP A 78 9.34 -13.50 -15.48
N SER A 79 10.28 -12.60 -15.85
CA SER A 79 11.70 -12.94 -15.99
C SER A 79 12.47 -12.89 -14.67
N GLY A 80 11.92 -12.22 -13.63
CA GLY A 80 12.60 -11.99 -12.36
C GLY A 80 13.72 -10.94 -12.43
N TYR A 81 13.81 -10.18 -13.52
CA TYR A 81 14.75 -9.07 -13.67
C TYR A 81 14.29 -8.12 -14.77
N GLY A 82 14.76 -6.87 -14.73
CA GLY A 82 14.44 -5.86 -15.74
C GLY A 82 14.59 -4.44 -15.20
N GLU A 83 13.64 -3.57 -15.54
CA GLU A 83 13.71 -2.15 -15.20
C GLU A 83 12.38 -1.64 -14.61
N ILE A 84 12.45 -1.02 -13.43
CA ILE A 84 11.38 -0.18 -12.91
C ILE A 84 11.56 1.27 -13.36
N ARG A 85 10.44 1.93 -13.68
CA ARG A 85 10.44 3.32 -14.14
C ARG A 85 9.62 4.19 -13.20
N PHE A 86 10.21 5.31 -12.79
CA PHE A 86 9.57 6.30 -11.94
C PHE A 86 9.20 7.51 -12.79
N PHE A 87 7.94 7.91 -12.70
CA PHE A 87 7.43 9.09 -13.39
C PHE A 87 6.94 10.11 -12.37
N TYR A 88 7.19 11.39 -12.64
CA TYR A 88 6.52 12.49 -11.96
C TYR A 88 5.01 12.46 -12.26
N MET A 89 4.22 13.22 -11.48
CA MET A 89 2.76 13.29 -11.65
C MET A 89 2.33 13.92 -12.98
N ASP A 90 3.21 14.70 -13.61
CA ASP A 90 2.99 15.24 -14.96
C ASP A 90 3.27 14.21 -16.08
N GLY A 91 3.67 12.99 -15.71
CA GLY A 91 3.95 11.89 -16.63
C GLY A 91 5.37 11.87 -17.19
N LYS A 92 6.23 12.85 -16.87
CA LYS A 92 7.63 12.82 -17.29
C LYS A 92 8.40 11.74 -16.52
N LEU A 93 9.29 11.05 -17.23
CA LEU A 93 10.21 10.10 -16.62
C LEU A 93 11.13 10.87 -15.64
N ALA A 94 11.12 10.47 -14.38
CA ALA A 94 12.02 10.99 -13.36
C ALA A 94 13.35 10.22 -13.41
N PHE A 95 13.29 8.90 -13.22
CA PHE A 95 14.45 8.02 -13.27
C PHE A 95 14.03 6.56 -13.48
N LYS A 96 15.02 5.70 -13.68
CA LYS A 96 14.91 4.26 -13.84
C LYS A 96 15.71 3.57 -12.72
N GLY A 97 15.27 2.39 -12.32
CA GLY A 97 15.98 1.53 -11.39
C GLY A 97 16.02 0.10 -11.90
N ASP A 98 17.11 -0.60 -11.62
CA ASP A 98 17.24 -2.00 -11.98
C ASP A 98 16.36 -2.85 -11.05
N TYR A 99 15.65 -3.80 -11.64
CA TYR A 99 14.91 -4.82 -10.92
C TYR A 99 15.66 -6.16 -11.01
N VAL A 100 15.85 -6.79 -9.86
CA VAL A 100 16.28 -8.18 -9.72
C VAL A 100 15.44 -8.77 -8.59
N ALA A 101 14.70 -9.83 -8.87
CA ALA A 101 13.85 -10.51 -7.91
C ALA A 101 14.68 -10.99 -6.71
N ASP A 102 14.12 -10.84 -5.51
CA ASP A 102 14.76 -11.21 -4.24
C ASP A 102 16.14 -10.54 -4.02
N GLY A 103 16.37 -9.40 -4.68
CA GLY A 103 17.58 -8.60 -4.55
C GLY A 103 17.57 -7.68 -3.32
N ASN A 104 18.71 -7.03 -3.06
CA ASN A 104 18.91 -6.17 -1.89
C ASN A 104 18.79 -4.66 -2.18
N SER A 105 18.21 -4.27 -3.32
CA SER A 105 18.08 -2.87 -3.71
C SER A 105 16.65 -2.35 -3.49
N VAL A 106 16.50 -1.02 -3.44
CA VAL A 106 15.17 -0.37 -3.49
C VAL A 106 14.39 -0.82 -4.74
N GLY A 107 15.09 -1.02 -5.85
CA GLY A 107 14.49 -1.51 -7.09
C GLY A 107 13.95 -2.93 -6.98
N ALA A 108 14.67 -3.82 -6.30
CA ALA A 108 14.23 -5.17 -5.97
C ALA A 108 12.96 -5.13 -5.10
N GLY A 109 12.98 -4.43 -3.97
CA GLY A 109 11.82 -4.38 -3.06
C GLY A 109 10.56 -3.80 -3.70
N ILE A 110 10.70 -2.75 -4.51
CA ILE A 110 9.56 -2.17 -5.26
C ILE A 110 9.07 -3.12 -6.35
N GLY A 111 9.98 -3.74 -7.09
CA GLY A 111 9.64 -4.69 -8.15
C GLY A 111 8.92 -5.91 -7.59
N ASP A 112 9.45 -6.54 -6.53
CA ASP A 112 8.85 -7.73 -5.89
C ASP A 112 7.46 -7.43 -5.34
N PHE A 113 7.27 -6.26 -4.73
CA PHE A 113 5.94 -5.82 -4.32
C PHE A 113 4.98 -5.68 -5.51
N MET A 114 5.39 -5.01 -6.58
CA MET A 114 4.55 -4.79 -7.76
C MET A 114 4.21 -6.11 -8.48
N CYS A 115 5.19 -7.00 -8.63
CA CYS A 115 5.01 -8.31 -9.24
C CYS A 115 4.13 -9.22 -8.37
N GLY A 116 4.31 -9.20 -7.05
CA GLY A 116 3.47 -9.93 -6.09
C GLY A 116 2.01 -9.47 -6.12
N VAL A 117 1.76 -8.16 -6.17
CA VAL A 117 0.40 -7.61 -6.31
C VAL A 117 -0.24 -8.07 -7.63
N ARG A 118 0.50 -8.04 -8.75
CA ARG A 118 0.01 -8.54 -10.04
C ARG A 118 -0.40 -10.01 -9.96
N ILE A 119 0.45 -10.86 -9.40
CA ILE A 119 0.18 -12.30 -9.25
C ILE A 119 -1.07 -12.51 -8.38
N GLY A 120 -1.15 -11.85 -7.22
CA GLY A 120 -2.30 -11.95 -6.32
C GLY A 120 -3.61 -11.56 -6.98
N LEU A 121 -3.62 -10.50 -7.80
CA LEU A 121 -4.82 -10.08 -8.55
C LEU A 121 -5.20 -11.02 -9.69
N ASN A 122 -4.22 -11.69 -10.33
CA ASN A 122 -4.50 -12.66 -11.37
C ASN A 122 -5.08 -13.97 -10.79
N THR A 123 -4.60 -14.41 -9.63
CA THR A 123 -5.15 -15.59 -8.94
C THR A 123 -6.61 -15.39 -8.49
N GLN A 124 -6.99 -14.18 -8.07
CA GLN A 124 -8.37 -13.86 -7.67
C GLN A 124 -9.37 -13.80 -8.84
N LYS A 125 -8.89 -13.78 -10.09
CA LYS A 125 -9.73 -13.77 -11.30
C LYS A 125 -9.96 -15.16 -11.90
N SER A 126 -9.17 -16.15 -11.48
CA SER A 126 -9.27 -17.56 -11.91
C SER A 126 -10.24 -18.34 -11.03
#